data_AF-A0A535NP48-F1
#
_entry.id   AF-A0A535NP48-F1
#
_cell.length_a   1.000
_cell.length_b   1.000
_cell.length_c   1.000
_cell.angle_alpha   90.00
_cell.angle_beta   90.00
_cell.angle_gamma   90.00
#
_symmetry.space_group_name_H-M   'P 1'
#
loop_
_entity.id
_entity.type
_entity.pdbx_description
1 polymer ?
#
loop_
_entity_poly.entity_id
_entity_poly.type
_entity_poly.pdbx_seq_one_letter_code
_entity_poly.pdbx_strand_id
1 'polypeptide(L)'
;MNPRTTYRDIRALEAMNVPVYEDQGRIAIDPNYFVAPVKFTLREAMALLMGVRLMHRHRDQADPDVADAFTKLAAVLPAPVAEYVHATVRQMADRPSNPTYSRVLQTVALSWAGHKAVRIWYPSANHDVKPREIEPYF
;
A
#
# COMPACT_ATOMS: atom_id res chain seq x y z
N MET A 1 26.13 15.53 -0.80
CA MET A 1 25.67 14.69 0.33
C MET A 1 26.82 14.57 1.32
N ASN A 2 26.61 14.77 2.62
CA ASN A 2 27.71 14.77 3.60
C ASN A 2 28.08 13.31 3.96
N PRO A 3 29.34 12.86 3.79
CA PRO A 3 29.76 11.50 4.12
C PRO A 3 29.40 11.07 5.55
N ARG A 4 29.36 12.02 6.49
CA ARG A 4 29.01 11.76 7.90
C ARG A 4 27.54 11.38 8.10
N THR A 5 26.61 11.94 7.31
CA THR A 5 25.18 11.62 7.44
C THR A 5 24.88 10.25 6.87
N THR A 6 25.47 9.91 5.72
CA THR A 6 25.34 8.59 5.10
C THR A 6 25.84 7.48 6.04
N TYR A 7 27.02 7.66 6.64
CA TYR A 7 27.59 6.64 7.54
C TYR A 7 26.82 6.48 8.86
N ARG A 8 26.22 7.57 9.37
CA ARG A 8 25.34 7.52 10.55
C ARG A 8 24.08 6.71 10.25
N ASP A 9 23.46 6.94 9.10
CA ASP A 9 22.20 6.30 8.73
C ASP A 9 22.42 4.80 8.43
N ILE A 10 23.57 4.43 7.83
CA ILE A 10 23.99 3.03 7.67
C ILE A 10 24.13 2.34 9.02
N ARG A 11 24.80 2.96 9.99
CA ARG A 11 24.94 2.40 11.34
C ARG A 11 23.60 2.22 12.04
N ALA A 12 22.63 3.09 11.79
CA ALA A 12 21.28 2.93 12.33
C ALA A 12 20.55 1.73 11.71
N LEU A 13 20.71 1.51 10.39
CA LEU A 13 20.17 0.33 9.70
C LEU A 13 20.80 -0.97 10.21
N GLU A 14 22.13 -0.99 10.36
CA GLU A 14 22.86 -2.13 10.94
C GLU A 14 22.38 -2.43 12.38
N ALA A 15 22.16 -1.41 13.20
CA ALA A 15 21.62 -1.56 14.55
C ALA A 15 20.19 -2.14 14.58
N MET A 16 19.44 -2.02 13.48
CA MET A 16 18.12 -2.63 13.28
C MET A 16 18.20 -4.03 12.64
N ASN A 17 19.40 -4.63 12.56
CA ASN A 17 19.69 -5.88 11.85
C ASN A 17 19.30 -5.88 10.37
N VAL A 18 19.26 -4.69 9.74
CA VAL A 18 19.06 -4.58 8.29
C VAL A 18 20.38 -5.00 7.62
N PRO A 19 20.38 -6.02 6.74
CA PRO A 19 21.53 -6.46 5.97
C PRO A 19 21.80 -5.44 4.86
N VAL A 20 22.71 -4.53 5.19
CA VAL A 20 23.24 -3.54 4.28
C VAL A 20 24.59 -4.05 3.75
N TYR A 21 24.83 -3.93 2.45
CA TYR A 21 26.11 -4.29 1.83
C TYR A 21 26.58 -3.19 0.88
N GLU A 22 27.88 -3.17 0.62
CA GLU A 22 28.48 -2.27 -0.36
C GLU A 22 28.62 -3.00 -1.71
N ASP A 23 28.08 -2.40 -2.76
CA ASP A 23 28.19 -2.87 -4.14
C ASP A 23 28.63 -1.71 -5.04
N GLN A 24 29.82 -1.82 -5.63
CA GLN A 24 30.40 -0.81 -6.54
C GLN A 24 30.39 0.63 -5.98
N GLY A 25 30.71 0.80 -4.69
CA GLY A 25 30.73 2.10 -4.02
C GLY A 25 29.33 2.67 -3.75
N ARG A 26 28.28 1.85 -3.90
CA ARG A 26 26.91 2.14 -3.47
C ARG A 26 26.55 1.26 -2.29
N ILE A 27 25.68 1.78 -1.44
CA ILE A 27 25.14 1.07 -0.30
C ILE A 27 23.79 0.51 -0.72
N ALA A 28 23.63 -0.81 -0.62
CA ALA A 28 22.43 -1.53 -0.98
C ALA A 28 21.89 -2.31 0.22
N ILE A 29 20.57 -2.49 0.27
CA ILE A 29 19.90 -3.38 1.22
C ILE A 29 19.62 -4.68 0.48
N ASP A 30 19.82 -5.83 1.11
CA ASP A 30 19.50 -7.13 0.49
C ASP A 30 18.05 -7.10 -0.01
N PRO A 31 17.81 -7.30 -1.33
CA PRO A 31 16.46 -7.27 -1.89
C PRO A 31 15.55 -8.38 -1.35
N ASN A 32 16.13 -9.43 -0.76
CA ASN A 32 15.40 -10.50 -0.07
C ASN A 32 15.25 -10.24 1.43
N TYR A 33 15.77 -9.12 1.94
CA TYR A 33 15.60 -8.77 3.34
C TYR A 33 14.14 -8.45 3.64
N PHE A 34 13.55 -9.31 4.46
CA PHE A 34 12.25 -9.07 5.04
C PHE A 34 12.39 -7.92 6.05
N VAL A 35 11.63 -6.84 5.85
CA VAL A 35 11.56 -5.74 6.83
C VAL A 35 11.27 -6.35 8.20
N ALA A 36 12.12 -6.04 9.19
CA ALA A 36 11.95 -6.51 10.56
C ALA A 36 10.48 -6.27 11.01
N PRO A 37 9.87 -7.18 11.80
CA PRO A 37 8.48 -7.05 12.20
C PRO A 37 8.19 -5.65 12.74
N VAL A 38 7.41 -4.87 11.99
CA VAL A 38 7.04 -3.51 12.40
C VAL A 38 6.11 -3.64 13.59
N LYS A 39 6.61 -3.27 14.78
CA LYS A 39 5.77 -3.23 15.98
C LYS A 39 4.96 -1.94 15.97
N PHE A 40 3.69 -2.06 15.60
CA PHE A 40 2.75 -0.95 15.73
C PHE A 40 2.34 -0.77 17.19
N THR A 41 2.39 0.46 17.66
CA THR A 41 1.67 0.87 18.87
C THR A 41 0.17 0.73 18.65
N LEU A 42 -0.60 0.66 19.74
CA LEU A 42 -2.06 0.62 19.64
C LEU A 42 -2.63 1.83 18.88
N ARG A 43 -2.01 3.02 19.01
CA ARG A 43 -2.46 4.24 18.33
C ARG A 43 -2.25 4.16 16.82
N GLU A 44 -1.08 3.71 16.38
CA GLU A 44 -0.79 3.51 14.95
C GLU A 44 -1.67 2.40 14.36
N ALA A 45 -1.85 1.31 15.10
CA ALA A 45 -2.73 0.22 14.70
C ALA A 45 -4.18 0.70 14.51
N MET A 46 -4.69 1.54 15.41
CA MET A 46 -6.01 2.15 15.27
C MET A 46 -6.11 3.08 14.06
N ALA A 47 -5.06 3.87 13.76
CA ALA A 47 -5.03 4.70 12.55
C ALA A 47 -5.11 3.86 11.27
N LEU A 48 -4.37 2.75 11.22
CA LEU A 48 -4.42 1.80 10.12
C LEU A 48 -5.80 1.14 10.00
N LEU A 49 -6.42 0.74 11.12
CA LEU A 49 -7.78 0.19 11.14
C LEU A 49 -8.80 1.19 10.59
N MET A 50 -8.66 2.49 10.89
CA MET A 50 -9.53 3.52 10.33
C MET A 50 -9.38 3.60 8.80
N GLY A 51 -8.16 3.54 8.28
CA GLY A 51 -7.90 3.49 6.83
C GLY A 51 -8.51 2.24 6.17
N VAL A 52 -8.35 1.07 6.80
CA VAL A 52 -8.97 -0.20 6.37
C VAL A 52 -10.49 -0.07 6.30
N ARG A 53 -11.13 0.46 7.36
CA ARG A 53 -12.58 0.66 7.40
C ARG A 53 -13.08 1.71 6.41
N LEU A 54 -12.33 2.77 6.20
CA LEU A 54 -12.65 3.80 5.21
C LEU A 54 -12.63 3.21 3.79
N MET A 55 -11.57 2.47 3.45
CA MET A 55 -11.47 1.77 2.18
C MET A 55 -12.63 0.80 2.00
N HIS A 56 -12.93 -0.02 3.02
CA HIS A 56 -14.07 -0.94 2.98
C HIS A 56 -15.40 -0.22 2.74
N ARG A 57 -15.63 0.94 3.37
CA ARG A 57 -16.88 1.72 3.22
C ARG A 57 -17.07 2.28 1.81
N HIS A 58 -15.99 2.70 1.15
CA HIS A 58 -16.06 3.35 -0.17
C HIS A 58 -15.90 2.39 -1.35
N ARG A 59 -15.87 1.08 -1.07
CA ARG A 59 -15.77 0.02 -2.08
C ARG A 59 -17.10 -0.71 -2.12
N ASP A 60 -17.74 -0.79 -3.28
CA ASP A 60 -18.93 -1.66 -3.44
C ASP A 60 -18.57 -3.04 -3.99
N GLN A 61 -17.29 -3.26 -4.32
CA GLN A 61 -16.81 -4.41 -5.07
C GLN A 61 -15.63 -5.07 -4.36
N ALA A 62 -15.58 -6.40 -4.42
CA ALA A 62 -14.47 -7.17 -3.87
C ALA A 62 -13.19 -6.95 -4.70
N ASP A 63 -12.06 -6.84 -4.01
CA ASP A 63 -10.74 -6.72 -4.61
C ASP A 63 -9.78 -7.67 -3.88
N PRO A 64 -9.30 -8.75 -4.53
CA PRO A 64 -8.48 -9.76 -3.89
C PRO A 64 -7.15 -9.20 -3.40
N ASP A 65 -6.54 -8.25 -4.11
CA ASP A 65 -5.26 -7.66 -3.71
C ASP A 65 -5.40 -6.85 -2.42
N VAL A 66 -6.54 -6.16 -2.26
CA VAL A 66 -6.83 -5.40 -1.04
C VAL A 66 -7.11 -6.34 0.13
N ALA A 67 -7.86 -7.42 -0.09
CA ALA A 67 -8.10 -8.43 0.95
C ALA A 67 -6.80 -9.10 1.41
N ASP A 68 -5.91 -9.43 0.48
CA ASP A 68 -4.58 -9.99 0.77
C ASP A 68 -3.69 -8.99 1.50
N ALA A 69 -3.68 -7.72 1.07
CA ALA A 69 -2.93 -6.67 1.73
C ALA A 69 -3.40 -6.47 3.18
N PHE A 70 -4.71 -6.45 3.42
CA PHE A 70 -5.28 -6.34 4.77
C PHE A 70 -5.00 -7.57 5.63
N THR A 71 -4.99 -8.77 5.05
CA THR A 71 -4.61 -10.00 5.76
C THR A 71 -3.15 -9.96 6.19
N LYS A 72 -2.25 -9.54 5.31
CA LYS A 72 -0.82 -9.32 5.63
C LYS A 72 -0.64 -8.24 6.69
N LEU A 73 -1.43 -7.17 6.62
CA LEU A 73 -1.42 -6.09 7.61
C LEU A 73 -1.87 -6.60 8.99
N ALA A 74 -2.94 -7.38 9.06
CA ALA A 74 -3.43 -7.93 10.33
C ALA A 74 -2.36 -8.77 11.05
N ALA A 75 -1.52 -9.50 10.30
CA ALA A 75 -0.44 -10.33 10.84
C ALA A 75 0.63 -9.55 11.63
N VAL A 76 0.73 -8.24 11.42
CA VAL A 76 1.71 -7.37 12.10
C VAL A 76 1.07 -6.41 13.12
N LEU A 77 -0.26 -6.43 13.27
CA LEU A 77 -0.98 -5.58 14.22
C LEU A 77 -1.17 -6.25 15.60
N PRO A 78 -1.33 -5.47 16.68
CA PRO A 78 -1.77 -6.01 17.97
C PRO A 78 -3.09 -6.78 17.84
N ALA A 79 -3.21 -7.90 18.57
CA ALA A 79 -4.33 -8.84 18.43
C ALA A 79 -5.74 -8.20 18.45
N PRO A 80 -6.07 -7.26 19.36
CA PRO A 80 -7.39 -6.64 19.37
C PRO A 80 -7.72 -5.88 18.07
N VAL A 81 -6.72 -5.28 17.43
CA VAL A 81 -6.90 -4.53 16.18
C VAL A 81 -6.91 -5.47 14.98
N ALA A 82 -6.03 -6.48 14.98
CA ALA A 82 -5.97 -7.51 13.94
C ALA A 82 -7.31 -8.21 13.75
N GLU A 83 -8.03 -8.54 14.83
CA GLU A 83 -9.36 -9.14 14.77
C GLU A 83 -10.38 -8.28 13.99
N TYR A 84 -10.36 -6.96 14.20
CA TYR A 84 -11.23 -6.05 13.43
C TYR A 84 -10.86 -5.98 11.95
N VAL A 85 -9.57 -6.07 11.62
CA VAL A 85 -9.12 -6.13 10.23
C VAL A 85 -9.59 -7.45 9.59
N HIS A 86 -9.43 -8.59 10.26
CA HIS A 86 -9.94 -9.88 9.78
C HIS A 86 -11.46 -9.90 9.61
N ALA A 87 -12.21 -9.26 10.52
CA ALA A 87 -13.66 -9.10 10.36
C ALA A 87 -14.00 -8.28 9.10
N THR A 88 -13.24 -7.22 8.82
CA THR A 88 -13.41 -6.40 7.61
C THR A 88 -13.10 -7.20 6.34
N VAL A 89 -12.02 -7.99 6.34
CA VAL A 89 -11.68 -8.87 5.20
C VAL A 89 -12.79 -9.89 4.92
N ARG A 90 -13.38 -10.48 5.97
CA ARG A 90 -14.53 -11.39 5.80
C ARG A 90 -15.73 -10.70 5.16
N GLN A 91 -16.07 -9.49 5.59
CA GLN A 91 -17.15 -8.70 5.00
C GLN A 91 -16.89 -8.34 3.53
N MET A 92 -15.62 -8.14 3.15
CA MET A 92 -15.24 -7.91 1.76
C MET A 92 -15.46 -9.13 0.87
N ALA A 93 -15.29 -10.33 1.40
CA ALA A 93 -15.45 -11.58 0.65
C ALA A 93 -16.90 -11.83 0.20
N ASP A 94 -17.87 -11.25 0.90
CA ASP A 94 -19.30 -11.36 0.57
C ASP A 94 -19.73 -10.46 -0.59
N ARG A 95 -18.84 -9.58 -1.09
CA ARG A 95 -19.14 -8.66 -2.18
C ARG A 95 -18.95 -9.30 -3.56
N PRO A 96 -19.73 -8.89 -4.57
CA PRO A 96 -19.52 -9.36 -5.92
C PRO A 96 -18.13 -8.96 -6.41
N SER A 97 -17.44 -9.92 -7.04
CA SER A 97 -16.20 -9.66 -7.75
C SER A 97 -16.50 -8.87 -9.03
N ASN A 98 -15.69 -7.84 -9.31
CA ASN A 98 -15.73 -7.14 -10.59
C ASN A 98 -14.30 -7.01 -11.14
N PRO A 99 -13.89 -7.93 -12.03
CA PRO A 99 -12.55 -7.92 -12.61
C PRO A 99 -12.19 -6.62 -13.33
N THR A 100 -13.18 -5.95 -13.93
CA THR A 100 -12.98 -4.66 -14.61
C THR A 100 -12.61 -3.57 -13.61
N TYR A 101 -13.33 -3.50 -12.50
CA TYR A 101 -13.03 -2.54 -11.43
C TYR A 101 -11.65 -2.77 -10.82
N SER A 102 -11.33 -4.02 -10.45
CA SER A 102 -10.02 -4.37 -9.89
C SER A 102 -8.90 -3.97 -10.85
N ARG A 103 -9.05 -4.24 -12.15
CA ARG A 103 -8.08 -3.83 -13.18
C ARG A 103 -7.94 -2.31 -13.27
N VAL A 104 -9.04 -1.57 -13.29
CA VAL A 104 -9.01 -0.09 -13.38
C VAL A 104 -8.29 0.48 -12.17
N LEU A 105 -8.64 0.03 -10.97
CA LEU A 105 -8.00 0.47 -9.75
C LEU A 105 -6.50 0.14 -9.73
N GLN A 106 -6.12 -1.12 -10.01
CA GLN A 106 -4.71 -1.50 -10.08
C GLN A 106 -3.95 -0.63 -11.08
N THR A 107 -4.53 -0.36 -12.25
CA THR A 107 -3.94 0.53 -13.26
C THR A 107 -3.68 1.92 -12.70
N VAL A 108 -4.68 2.51 -12.03
CA VAL A 108 -4.54 3.84 -11.43
C VAL A 108 -3.51 3.85 -10.30
N ALA A 109 -3.55 2.86 -9.40
CA ALA A 109 -2.66 2.76 -8.25
C ALA A 109 -1.19 2.53 -8.65
N LEU A 110 -0.93 1.65 -9.62
CA LEU A 110 0.42 1.37 -10.10
C LEU A 110 0.98 2.52 -10.94
N SER A 111 0.14 3.17 -11.75
CA SER A 111 0.56 4.38 -12.47
C SER A 111 0.86 5.53 -11.51
N TRP A 112 0.08 5.68 -10.44
CA TRP A 112 0.37 6.63 -9.37
C TRP A 112 1.73 6.37 -8.73
N ALA A 113 1.96 5.14 -8.26
CA ALA A 113 3.24 4.75 -7.65
C ALA A 113 4.42 4.90 -8.62
N GLY A 114 4.18 4.75 -9.92
CA GLY A 114 5.17 4.89 -10.98
C GLY A 114 5.33 6.30 -11.55
N HIS A 115 4.63 7.31 -11.01
CA HIS A 115 4.58 8.68 -11.55
C HIS A 115 4.22 8.73 -13.05
N LYS A 116 3.20 7.97 -13.45
CA LYS A 116 2.70 7.91 -14.82
C LYS A 116 1.32 8.52 -14.93
N ALA A 117 1.10 9.30 -15.99
CA ALA A 117 -0.23 9.73 -16.37
C ALA A 117 -1.11 8.54 -16.79
N VAL A 118 -2.41 8.66 -16.53
CA VAL A 118 -3.41 7.64 -16.89
C VAL A 118 -4.43 8.27 -17.83
N ARG A 119 -4.70 7.58 -18.95
CA ARG A 119 -5.79 7.96 -19.85
C ARG A 119 -7.07 7.22 -19.49
N ILE A 120 -8.10 7.97 -19.11
CA ILE A 120 -9.41 7.46 -18.73
C ILE A 120 -10.47 7.87 -19.75
N TRP A 121 -11.50 7.04 -19.92
CA TRP A 121 -12.72 7.39 -20.61
C TRP A 121 -13.81 7.56 -19.56
N TYR A 122 -14.27 8.79 -19.36
CA TYR A 122 -15.21 9.12 -18.31
C TYR A 122 -16.36 9.96 -18.89
N PRO A 123 -17.64 9.62 -18.58
CA PRO A 123 -18.77 10.41 -19.02
C PRO A 123 -18.72 11.80 -18.37
N SER A 124 -18.74 12.84 -19.20
CA SER A 124 -18.91 14.21 -18.72
C SER A 124 -20.33 14.42 -18.15
N ALA A 125 -20.57 15.58 -17.54
CA ALA A 125 -21.91 15.97 -17.07
C ALA A 125 -22.99 15.88 -18.16
N ASN A 126 -22.59 16.01 -19.44
CA ASN A 126 -23.47 15.91 -20.60
C ASN A 126 -23.54 14.48 -21.17
N HIS A 127 -23.05 13.47 -20.45
CA HIS A 127 -22.97 12.06 -20.87
C HIS A 127 -22.06 11.77 -22.09
N ASP A 128 -21.41 12.78 -22.67
CA ASP A 128 -20.33 12.57 -23.65
C ASP A 128 -19.14 11.89 -22.98
N VAL A 129 -18.73 10.74 -23.54
CA VAL A 129 -17.52 10.03 -23.14
C VAL A 129 -16.34 10.54 -23.97
N LYS A 130 -15.42 11.25 -23.32
CA LYS A 130 -14.19 11.75 -23.95
C LYS A 130 -12.96 11.25 -23.19
N PRO A 131 -11.85 10.93 -23.89
CA PRO A 131 -10.62 10.57 -23.21
C PRO A 131 -10.09 11.77 -22.43
N ARG A 132 -9.64 11.52 -21.21
CA ARG A 132 -8.93 12.50 -20.38
C ARG A 132 -7.66 11.88 -19.87
N GLU A 133 -6.59 12.65 -19.94
CA GLU A 133 -5.34 12.31 -19.28
C GLU A 133 -5.37 12.92 -17.89
N ILE A 134 -5.09 12.09 -16.88
CA ILE A 134 -5.04 12.50 -15.48
C ILE A 134 -3.68 12.13 -14.91
N GLU A 135 -3.16 12.99 -14.05
CA GLU A 135 -1.99 12.72 -13.23
C GLU A 135 -2.49 12.45 -11.82
N PRO A 136 -2.55 11.18 -11.37
CA PRO A 136 -3.07 10.87 -10.05
C PRO A 136 -2.15 11.53 -9.00
N TYR A 137 -2.62 12.60 -8.37
CA TYR A 137 -1.97 13.40 -7.32
C TYR A 137 -0.86 14.40 -7.72
N PHE A 138 -0.78 14.82 -8.99
CA PHE A 138 -0.14 16.09 -9.34
C PHE A 138 -1.17 17.22 -9.46
#